data_AF-R9SP78-F1
#
_entry.id   AF-R9SP78-F1
#
_cell.length_a   1.000
_cell.length_b   1.000
_cell.length_c   1.000
_cell.angle_alpha   90.00
_cell.angle_beta   90.00
_cell.angle_gamma   90.00
#
_symmetry.space_group_name_H-M   'P 1'
#
loop_
_entity.id
_entity.type
_entity.pdbx_description
1 polymer ?
#
loop_
_entity_poly.entity_id
_entity_poly.type
_entity_poly.pdbx_seq_one_letter_code
_entity_poly.pdbx_strand_id
1 'polypeptide(L)'
;MDIEIFPHRMLGPDTTEKILNDIESLEDVNRTIIHGPRLPPDDPDLLPQYKERREIVVKGQPITLKVKTGRILVELTSESTINEIDKICSEYLPFGYDINTSRREYIRKQRTVSDAIKYGPDDNLPDELVGMTDARRQMADDLNFINDDME
;
A
#
# COMPACT_ATOMS: atom_id res chain seq x y z
N MET A 1 -4.50 14.15 -2.87
CA MET A 1 -5.07 14.16 -1.51
C MET A 1 -4.82 12.81 -0.90
N ASP A 2 -4.64 12.72 0.41
CA ASP A 2 -4.27 11.46 1.03
C ASP A 2 -5.32 11.07 2.06
N ILE A 3 -5.65 9.78 2.10
CA ILE A 3 -6.53 9.20 3.12
C ILE A 3 -5.82 8.08 3.86
N GLU A 4 -6.16 7.90 5.14
CA GLU A 4 -5.73 6.75 5.93
C GLU A 4 -6.94 5.89 6.25
N ILE A 5 -6.91 4.63 5.80
CA ILE A 5 -7.85 3.60 6.19
C ILE A 5 -7.24 2.84 7.37
N PHE A 6 -7.94 2.85 8.50
CA PHE A 6 -7.55 2.19 9.73
C PHE A 6 -8.55 1.08 10.09
N PRO A 7 -8.28 -0.17 9.66
CA PRO A 7 -9.05 -1.31 10.11
C PRO A 7 -8.89 -1.54 11.63
N HIS A 8 -9.97 -1.88 12.33
CA HIS A 8 -9.91 -2.17 13.78
C HIS A 8 -9.19 -3.49 14.09
N ARG A 9 -8.94 -4.33 13.07
CA ARG A 9 -8.18 -5.58 13.16
C ARG A 9 -7.10 -5.63 12.09
N MET A 10 -6.00 -6.32 12.40
CA MET A 10 -4.99 -6.63 11.40
C MET A 10 -5.57 -7.58 10.35
N LEU A 11 -5.35 -7.24 9.08
CA LEU A 11 -5.89 -8.01 7.97
C LEU A 11 -5.00 -9.22 7.67
N GLY A 12 -5.65 -10.32 7.29
CA GLY A 12 -4.98 -11.45 6.67
C GLY A 12 -4.70 -11.19 5.19
N PRO A 13 -3.84 -12.02 4.57
CA PRO A 13 -3.43 -11.80 3.20
C PRO A 13 -4.61 -11.94 2.21
N ASP A 14 -5.60 -12.81 2.47
CA ASP A 14 -6.80 -12.96 1.64
C ASP A 14 -7.65 -11.68 1.57
N THR A 15 -7.83 -11.02 2.72
CA THR A 15 -8.63 -9.80 2.79
C THR A 15 -7.85 -8.62 2.21
N THR A 16 -6.54 -8.55 2.46
CA THR A 16 -5.67 -7.54 1.87
C THR A 16 -5.68 -7.61 0.35
N GLU A 17 -5.59 -8.79 -0.24
CA GLU A 17 -5.61 -8.98 -1.68
C GLU A 17 -6.89 -8.46 -2.34
N LYS A 18 -8.05 -8.77 -1.75
CA LYS A 18 -9.35 -8.29 -2.26
C LYS A 18 -9.48 -6.77 -2.16
N ILE A 19 -9.15 -6.21 -1.00
CA ILE A 19 -9.23 -4.76 -0.77
C ILE A 19 -8.28 -4.01 -1.72
N LEU A 20 -7.05 -4.48 -1.89
CA LEU A 20 -6.09 -3.84 -2.79
C LEU A 20 -6.54 -3.93 -4.24
N ASN A 21 -7.07 -5.07 -4.68
CA ASN A 21 -7.60 -5.18 -6.04
C ASN A 21 -8.72 -4.17 -6.30
N ASP A 22 -9.65 -4.01 -5.37
CA ASP A 22 -10.79 -3.11 -5.57
C ASP A 22 -10.40 -1.63 -5.42
N ILE A 23 -9.45 -1.30 -4.53
CA ILE A 23 -8.91 0.06 -4.41
C ILE A 23 -8.11 0.43 -5.65
N GLU A 24 -7.16 -0.42 -6.07
CA GLU A 24 -6.30 -0.13 -7.23
C GLU A 24 -7.11 -0.10 -8.53
N SER A 25 -8.28 -0.75 -8.60
CA SER A 25 -9.19 -0.69 -9.75
C SER A 25 -9.81 0.69 -9.98
N LEU A 26 -9.70 1.62 -9.02
CA LEU A 26 -10.19 2.99 -9.15
C LEU A 26 -9.15 3.85 -9.89
N GLU A 27 -9.57 4.53 -10.97
CA GLU A 27 -8.68 5.37 -11.80
C GLU A 27 -8.08 6.56 -11.02
N ASP A 28 -8.72 6.98 -9.93
CA ASP A 28 -8.29 8.13 -9.12
C ASP A 28 -7.18 7.79 -8.11
N VAL A 29 -6.74 6.53 -8.02
CA VAL A 29 -5.70 6.08 -7.09
C VAL A 29 -4.33 6.18 -7.74
N ASN A 30 -3.45 7.03 -7.17
CA ASN A 30 -2.09 7.21 -7.69
C ASN A 30 -1.10 6.27 -7.01
N ARG A 31 -1.26 6.02 -5.70
CA ARG A 31 -0.41 5.08 -4.95
C ARG A 31 -1.08 4.60 -3.67
N THR A 32 -0.77 3.36 -3.31
CA THR A 32 -1.20 2.75 -2.04
C THR A 32 0.00 2.30 -1.22
N ILE A 33 0.00 2.64 0.06
CA ILE A 33 1.04 2.24 1.03
C ILE A 33 0.40 1.39 2.11
N ILE A 34 1.02 0.23 2.36
CA ILE A 34 0.60 -0.69 3.40
C ILE A 34 1.54 -0.55 4.59
N HIS A 35 0.98 -0.27 5.76
CA HIS A 35 1.71 -0.19 7.01
C HIS A 35 1.28 -1.26 8.01
N GLY A 36 2.27 -1.83 8.69
CA GLY A 36 2.07 -2.70 9.84
C GLY A 36 3.33 -3.50 10.20
N PRO A 37 3.23 -4.44 11.15
CA PRO A 37 4.38 -5.20 11.62
C PRO A 37 4.91 -6.11 10.50
N ARG A 38 6.24 -6.27 10.44
CA ARG A 38 6.88 -7.11 9.43
C ARG A 38 6.54 -8.57 9.67
N LEU A 39 6.19 -9.29 8.61
CA LEU A 39 5.98 -10.73 8.66
C LEU A 39 7.33 -11.45 8.70
N PRO A 40 7.43 -12.56 9.44
CA PRO A 40 8.64 -13.38 9.44
C PRO A 40 8.93 -13.93 8.03
N PRO A 41 10.19 -14.30 7.74
CA PRO A 41 10.52 -15.05 6.53
C PRO A 41 9.75 -16.37 6.47
N ASP A 42 9.52 -16.85 5.24
CA ASP A 42 8.79 -18.09 5.02
C ASP A 42 9.44 -19.25 5.75
N ASP A 43 8.65 -19.93 6.56
CA ASP A 43 9.06 -21.13 7.28
C ASP A 43 8.64 -22.37 6.46
N PRO A 44 9.57 -23.25 6.07
CA PRO A 44 9.26 -24.48 5.34
C PRO A 44 8.40 -25.45 6.15
N ASP A 45 8.42 -25.38 7.49
CA ASP A 45 7.71 -26.33 8.36
C ASP A 45 6.26 -25.90 8.65
N LEU A 46 5.88 -24.67 8.29
CA LEU A 46 4.50 -24.18 8.44
C LEU A 46 3.58 -24.72 7.36
N LEU A 47 2.39 -25.16 7.77
CA LEU A 47 1.31 -25.50 6.83
C LEU A 47 0.93 -24.26 6.00
N PRO A 48 0.58 -24.43 4.70
CA PRO A 48 0.26 -23.31 3.80
C PRO A 48 -0.79 -22.34 4.36
N GLN A 49 -1.78 -22.86 5.10
CA GLN A 49 -2.86 -22.07 5.71
C GLN A 49 -2.39 -21.10 6.82
N TYR A 50 -1.22 -21.33 7.40
CA TYR A 50 -0.63 -20.46 8.44
C TYR A 50 0.48 -19.57 7.89
N LYS A 51 0.77 -19.65 6.57
CA LYS A 51 1.73 -18.77 5.92
C LYS A 51 1.07 -17.42 5.65
N GLU A 52 1.33 -16.48 6.54
CA GLU A 52 0.86 -15.10 6.38
C GLU A 52 1.68 -14.34 5.31
N ARG A 53 2.97 -14.68 5.18
CA ARG A 53 3.85 -14.16 4.13
C ARG A 53 3.61 -14.97 2.87
N ARG A 54 2.86 -14.41 1.92
CA ARG A 54 2.53 -15.08 0.66
C ARG A 54 2.53 -14.10 -0.50
N GLU A 55 2.56 -14.63 -1.71
CA GLU A 55 2.32 -13.86 -2.93
C GLU A 55 0.82 -13.62 -3.07
N ILE A 56 0.44 -12.34 -3.23
CA ILE A 56 -0.91 -11.89 -3.55
C ILE A 56 -0.91 -11.35 -4.97
N VAL A 57 -2.00 -11.51 -5.70
CA VAL A 57 -2.12 -10.97 -7.06
C VAL A 57 -2.93 -9.69 -7.00
N VAL A 58 -2.30 -8.56 -7.32
CA VAL A 58 -2.96 -7.24 -7.40
C VAL A 58 -2.92 -6.77 -8.85
N LYS A 59 -4.09 -6.54 -9.47
CA LYS A 59 -4.20 -6.17 -10.89
C LYS A 59 -3.37 -7.06 -11.83
N GLY A 60 -3.37 -8.37 -11.58
CA GLY A 60 -2.62 -9.34 -12.41
C GLY A 60 -1.13 -9.43 -12.11
N GLN A 61 -0.59 -8.63 -11.19
CA GLN A 61 0.81 -8.70 -10.78
C GLN A 61 1.01 -9.45 -9.46
N PRO A 62 1.97 -10.40 -9.40
CA PRO A 62 2.31 -11.08 -8.16
C PRO A 62 3.16 -10.18 -7.26
N ILE A 63 2.66 -9.89 -6.07
CA ILE A 63 3.32 -9.08 -5.05
C ILE A 63 3.52 -9.93 -3.79
N THR A 64 4.74 -10.01 -3.28
CA THR A 64 5.00 -10.68 -1.99
C THR A 64 4.58 -9.79 -0.82
N LEU A 65 3.62 -10.22 -0.02
CA LEU A 65 3.20 -9.50 1.19
C LEU A 65 4.27 -9.63 2.29
N LYS A 66 4.99 -8.55 2.59
CA LYS A 66 6.08 -8.53 3.59
C LYS A 66 5.64 -8.00 4.97
N VAL A 67 4.49 -7.37 5.05
CA VAL A 67 3.96 -6.72 6.26
C VAL A 67 2.54 -7.18 6.51
N LYS A 68 2.15 -7.29 7.78
CA LYS A 68 0.77 -7.55 8.15
C LYS A 68 -0.01 -6.24 8.06
N THR A 69 -1.03 -6.20 7.23
CA THR A 69 -1.75 -4.96 6.92
C THR A 69 -2.52 -4.47 8.15
N GLY A 70 -2.10 -3.34 8.71
CA GLY A 70 -2.77 -2.68 9.83
C GLY A 70 -3.27 -1.28 9.48
N ARG A 71 -2.66 -0.62 8.49
CA ARG A 71 -3.11 0.66 7.94
C ARG A 71 -2.86 0.68 6.45
N ILE A 72 -3.74 1.35 5.73
CA ILE A 72 -3.62 1.55 4.30
C ILE A 72 -3.68 3.05 4.05
N LEU A 73 -2.61 3.61 3.49
CA LEU A 73 -2.59 5.00 3.04
C LEU A 73 -2.82 5.00 1.54
N VAL A 74 -3.76 5.81 1.07
CA VAL A 74 -4.09 5.90 -0.36
C VAL A 74 -3.94 7.34 -0.79
N GLU A 75 -3.19 7.58 -1.85
CA GLU A 75 -3.19 8.87 -2.55
C GLU A 75 -4.25 8.88 -3.63
N LEU A 76 -5.15 9.85 -3.52
CA LEU A 76 -6.27 10.07 -4.41
C LEU A 76 -6.16 11.40 -5.14
N THR A 77 -6.59 11.41 -6.40
CA THR A 77 -6.72 12.66 -7.17
C THR A 77 -8.03 13.39 -6.85
N SER A 78 -9.12 12.66 -6.59
CA SER A 78 -10.46 13.20 -6.32
C SER A 78 -11.00 12.86 -4.93
N GLU A 79 -11.82 13.76 -4.36
CA GLU A 79 -12.54 13.55 -3.10
C GLU A 79 -13.77 12.65 -3.26
N SER A 80 -14.33 12.55 -4.48
CA SER A 80 -15.53 11.74 -4.75
C SER A 80 -15.32 10.25 -4.45
N THR A 81 -14.09 9.78 -4.68
CA THR A 81 -13.65 8.38 -4.55
C THR A 81 -13.69 7.89 -3.10
N ILE A 82 -13.72 8.80 -2.11
CA ILE A 82 -13.81 8.44 -0.68
C ILE A 82 -15.07 7.61 -0.39
N ASN A 83 -16.19 7.96 -1.03
CA ASN A 83 -17.46 7.22 -0.85
C ASN A 83 -17.41 5.82 -1.47
N GLU A 84 -16.61 5.63 -2.51
CA GLU A 84 -16.43 4.32 -3.16
C GLU A 84 -15.53 3.44 -2.30
N ILE A 85 -14.44 4.01 -1.78
CA ILE A 85 -13.55 3.34 -0.83
C ILE A 85 -14.28 2.96 0.44
N ASP A 86 -15.20 3.80 0.93
CA ASP A 86 -16.05 3.48 2.09
C ASP A 86 -16.93 2.25 1.83
N LYS A 87 -17.51 2.13 0.63
CA LYS A 87 -18.31 0.95 0.25
C LYS A 87 -17.45 -0.32 0.20
N ILE A 88 -16.27 -0.24 -0.43
CA ILE A 88 -15.31 -1.35 -0.51
C ILE A 88 -14.90 -1.79 0.89
N CYS A 89 -14.57 -0.85 1.77
CA CYS A 89 -14.19 -1.13 3.15
C CYS A 89 -15.35 -1.77 3.92
N SER A 90 -16.57 -1.28 3.78
CA SER A 90 -17.77 -1.85 4.41
C SER A 90 -18.04 -3.30 3.99
N GLU A 91 -17.73 -3.67 2.75
CA GLU A 91 -17.91 -5.04 2.25
C GLU A 91 -16.89 -6.01 2.86
N TYR A 92 -15.62 -5.62 2.91
CA TYR A 92 -14.53 -6.51 3.33
C TYR A 92 -14.17 -6.43 4.83
N LEU A 93 -14.58 -5.38 5.53
CA LEU A 93 -14.20 -5.11 6.93
C LEU A 93 -15.43 -5.14 7.87
N PRO A 94 -16.02 -6.32 8.14
CA PRO A 94 -17.22 -6.45 8.97
C PRO A 94 -16.97 -6.12 10.46
N PHE A 95 -15.71 -6.00 10.88
CA PHE A 95 -15.29 -5.74 12.26
C PHE A 95 -15.06 -4.24 12.55
N GLY A 96 -15.38 -3.36 11.61
CA GLY A 96 -15.21 -1.91 11.75
C GLY A 96 -13.88 -1.39 11.24
N TYR A 97 -13.93 -0.15 10.75
CA TYR A 97 -12.79 0.60 10.24
C TYR A 97 -13.05 2.09 10.42
N ASP A 98 -11.99 2.88 10.47
CA ASP A 98 -12.05 4.35 10.44
C ASP A 98 -11.35 4.85 9.17
N ILE A 99 -11.97 5.82 8.49
CA ILE A 99 -11.32 6.56 7.40
C ILE A 99 -10.94 7.93 7.95
N ASN A 100 -9.64 8.15 8.10
CA ASN A 100 -9.11 9.43 8.52
C ASN A 100 -8.79 10.29 7.31
N THR A 101 -9.53 11.40 7.19
CA THR A 101 -9.33 12.46 6.19
C THR A 101 -8.75 13.73 6.81
N SER A 102 -8.37 13.66 8.10
CA SER A 102 -7.98 14.84 8.89
C SER A 102 -6.67 15.48 8.44
N ARG A 103 -5.77 14.72 7.81
CA ARG A 103 -4.56 15.26 7.19
C ARG A 103 -4.72 15.22 5.67
N ARG A 104 -4.45 16.35 5.02
CA ARG A 104 -4.38 16.42 3.56
C ARG A 104 -3.18 15.69 2.97
N GLU A 105 -2.14 15.49 3.79
CA GLU A 105 -0.87 14.89 3.41
C GLU A 105 -0.45 13.87 4.48
N TYR A 106 -0.70 12.60 4.19
CA TYR A 106 -0.15 11.47 4.96
C TYR A 106 1.17 11.03 4.36
N ILE A 107 1.31 11.18 3.05
CA ILE A 107 2.46 10.76 2.28
C ILE A 107 3.29 11.99 1.94
N ARG A 108 4.61 11.84 2.01
CA ARG A 108 5.53 12.94 1.76
C ARG A 108 5.53 13.28 0.27
N LYS A 109 5.40 14.58 -0.05
CA LYS A 109 5.43 15.11 -1.43
C LYS A 109 6.68 15.94 -1.72
N GLN A 110 7.32 16.45 -0.67
CA GLN A 110 8.56 17.21 -0.80
C GLN A 110 9.77 16.30 -0.68
N ARG A 111 10.71 16.44 -1.62
CA ARG A 111 12.00 15.75 -1.60
C ARG A 111 12.85 16.15 -0.40
N THR A 112 13.56 15.18 0.14
CA THR A 112 14.44 15.34 1.30
C THR A 112 15.89 14.99 0.94
N VAL A 113 16.82 15.35 1.84
CA VAL A 113 18.24 15.01 1.70
C VAL A 113 18.45 13.49 1.61
N SER A 114 17.63 12.70 2.32
CA SER A 114 17.67 11.24 2.23
C SER A 114 17.36 10.72 0.83
N ASP A 115 16.38 11.33 0.16
CA ASP A 115 16.02 10.98 -1.21
C ASP A 115 17.17 11.34 -2.16
N ALA A 116 17.78 12.53 -1.99
CA ALA A 116 18.94 12.94 -2.77
C ALA A 116 20.17 12.03 -2.56
N ILE A 117 20.38 11.52 -1.34
CA ILE A 117 21.45 10.55 -1.06
C ILE A 117 21.18 9.23 -1.78
N LYS A 118 19.91 8.81 -1.87
CA LYS A 118 19.53 7.51 -2.43
C LYS A 118 19.49 7.49 -3.95
N TYR A 119 18.88 8.50 -4.56
CA TYR A 119 18.63 8.60 -6.00
C TYR A 119 19.63 9.53 -6.71
N GLY A 120 20.45 10.25 -5.95
CA GLY A 120 21.31 11.31 -6.47
C GLY A 120 20.62 12.69 -6.43
N PRO A 121 21.38 13.77 -6.67
CA PRO A 121 20.87 15.13 -6.65
C PRO A 121 20.05 15.50 -7.90
N ASP A 122 19.75 14.54 -8.77
CA ASP A 122 19.12 14.80 -10.07
C ASP A 122 17.62 15.10 -9.90
N ASP A 123 17.14 16.12 -10.59
CA ASP A 123 15.76 16.62 -10.43
C ASP A 123 14.71 15.72 -11.09
N ASN A 124 15.10 14.60 -11.68
CA ASN A 124 14.23 13.73 -12.49
C ASN A 124 13.56 12.57 -11.72
N LEU A 125 13.57 12.57 -10.39
CA LEU A 125 12.85 11.54 -9.61
C LEU A 125 11.32 11.69 -9.77
N PRO A 126 10.58 10.64 -10.21
CA PRO A 126 9.13 10.65 -10.22
C PRO A 126 8.54 10.99 -8.85
N ASP A 127 7.48 11.80 -8.82
CA ASP A 127 6.84 12.25 -7.58
C ASP A 127 6.31 11.08 -6.73
N GLU A 128 5.94 9.97 -7.36
CA GLU A 128 5.48 8.73 -6.71
C GLU A 128 6.53 8.11 -5.77
N LEU A 129 7.82 8.25 -6.12
CA LEU A 129 8.94 7.68 -5.37
C LEU A 129 9.38 8.57 -4.19
N VAL A 130 8.88 9.80 -4.13
CA VAL A 130 9.25 10.75 -3.07
C VAL A 130 8.75 10.24 -1.73
N GLY A 131 9.65 10.16 -0.75
CA GLY A 131 9.33 9.72 0.61
C GLY A 131 9.25 8.20 0.80
N MET A 132 9.46 7.40 -0.25
CA MET A 132 9.47 5.93 -0.19
C MET A 132 10.84 5.32 0.15
N THR A 133 11.71 6.13 0.75
CA THR A 133 13.16 5.90 0.66
C THR A 133 13.71 5.59 2.05
N ASP A 134 14.25 4.38 2.21
CA ASP A 134 15.12 4.04 3.32
C ASP A 134 16.56 3.95 2.79
N ALA A 135 17.43 4.82 3.32
CA ALA A 135 18.84 4.87 2.92
C ALA A 135 19.55 3.52 3.09
N ARG A 136 19.07 2.66 4.00
CA ARG A 136 19.70 1.37 4.34
C ARG A 136 19.15 0.18 3.55
N ARG A 137 18.07 0.32 2.78
CA ARG A 137 17.42 -0.80 2.06
C ARG A 137 17.54 -0.71 0.55
N GLN A 138 17.37 -1.83 -0.13
CA GLN A 138 17.25 -1.84 -1.60
C GLN A 138 15.81 -1.48 -2.00
N MET A 139 15.63 -0.82 -3.15
CA MET A 139 14.30 -0.40 -3.60
C MET A 139 13.32 -1.57 -3.78
N ALA A 140 13.82 -2.69 -4.30
CA ALA A 140 13.04 -3.93 -4.48
C ALA A 140 12.53 -4.52 -3.15
N ASP A 141 13.07 -4.08 -2.00
CA ASP A 141 12.58 -4.53 -0.70
C ASP A 141 11.30 -3.81 -0.29
N ASP A 142 11.14 -2.54 -0.68
CA ASP A 142 10.13 -1.63 -0.15
C ASP A 142 9.07 -1.24 -1.19
N LEU A 143 9.37 -1.33 -2.49
CA LEU A 143 8.51 -0.90 -3.59
C LEU A 143 8.19 -2.04 -4.56
N ASN A 144 6.93 -2.09 -5.00
CA ASN A 144 6.48 -2.92 -6.12
C ASN A 144 5.71 -2.01 -7.09
N PHE A 145 6.00 -2.13 -8.39
CA PHE A 145 5.38 -1.32 -9.43
C PHE A 145 4.24 -2.08 -10.07
N ILE A 146 3.02 -1.61 -9.88
CA ILE A 146 1.82 -2.12 -10.54
C ILE A 146 1.71 -1.41 -11.89
N ASN A 147 2.09 -2.09 -12.97
CA ASN A 147 1.90 -1.57 -14.32
C ASN A 147 0.44 -1.80 -14.72
N ASP A 148 -0.31 -0.72 -14.93
CA ASP A 148 -1.56 -0.73 -15.68
C ASP A 148 -1.24 -0.81 -17.19
N ASP A 149 -0.55 -1.86 -17.61
CA ASP A 149 -0.48 -2.21 -19.03
C ASP A 149 -1.80 -2.93 -19.38
N MET A 150 -2.88 -2.16 -19.51
CA MET A 150 -4.08 -2.63 -20.21
C MET A 150 -3.76 -2.73 -21.71
N GLU A 151 -3.51 -3.94 -22.19
CA GLU A 151 -3.94 -4.36 -23.53
C GLU A 151 -5.35 -4.96 -23.47
#